data_AF-A0A9E3GR54-F1
#
_entry.id   AF-A0A9E3GR54-F1
#
_cell.length_a   1.000
_cell.length_b   1.000
_cell.length_c   1.000
_cell.angle_alpha   90.00
_cell.angle_beta   90.00
_cell.angle_gamma   90.00
#
_symmetry.space_group_name_H-M   'P 1'
#
loop_
_entity.id
_entity.type
_entity.pdbx_description
1 polymer ?
#
loop_
_entity_poly.entity_id
_entity_poly.type
_entity_poly.pdbx_seq_one_letter_code
_entity_poly.pdbx_strand_id
1 'polypeptide(L)'
;MTTTERATAPAPDDEVLRALDDLLEVLRDHEHVELIVARAEQLRARRAEGAAYSETVDEESRPLIVEVLSEHIQSLLRTSARFRRAEAAALHAEGLTMDRIAELFGVTRQRVSTLLKEARAGS
;
A
#
# COMPACT_ATOMS: atom_id res chain seq x y z
N MET A 1 8.92 6.37 -42.28
CA MET A 1 9.97 6.59 -41.26
C MET A 1 9.37 6.27 -39.92
N THR A 2 9.56 5.02 -39.46
CA THR A 2 9.19 4.54 -38.14
C THR A 2 10.36 4.82 -37.20
N THR A 3 10.23 5.81 -36.33
CA THR A 3 11.13 5.95 -35.18
C THR A 3 10.56 5.05 -34.09
N THR A 4 11.05 3.82 -34.04
CA THR A 4 10.89 2.95 -32.87
C THR A 4 11.71 3.56 -31.74
N GLU A 5 11.01 4.23 -30.83
CA GLU A 5 11.56 4.72 -29.57
C GLU A 5 12.09 3.53 -28.77
N ARG A 6 13.35 3.63 -28.34
CA ARG A 6 14.12 2.56 -27.74
C ARG A 6 13.57 2.31 -26.34
N ALA A 7 12.90 1.18 -26.13
CA ALA A 7 12.63 0.68 -24.79
C ALA A 7 13.98 0.50 -24.08
N THR A 8 14.32 1.42 -23.19
CA THR A 8 15.48 1.31 -22.31
C THR A 8 15.29 0.05 -21.47
N ALA A 9 16.22 -0.89 -21.56
CA ALA A 9 16.21 -2.09 -20.74
C ALA A 9 16.08 -1.70 -19.25
N PRO A 10 15.32 -2.44 -18.42
CA PRO A 10 15.15 -2.09 -17.01
C PRO A 10 16.52 -2.00 -16.37
N ALA A 11 16.82 -0.85 -15.77
CA ALA A 11 18.05 -0.70 -15.01
C ALA A 11 18.03 -1.73 -13.87
N PRO A 12 19.15 -2.38 -13.54
CA PRO A 12 19.23 -3.30 -12.40
C PRO A 12 18.97 -2.65 -11.03
N ASP A 13 18.63 -1.35 -11.02
CA ASP A 13 18.30 -0.50 -9.88
C ASP A 13 16.92 0.21 -9.99
N ASP A 14 15.94 -0.46 -10.61
CA ASP A 14 14.58 0.08 -10.69
C ASP A 14 13.87 0.00 -9.32
N GLU A 15 14.01 1.07 -8.53
CA GLU A 15 13.35 1.24 -7.24
C GLU A 15 11.82 1.24 -7.35
N VAL A 16 11.25 1.61 -8.51
CA VAL A 16 9.80 1.54 -8.72
C VAL A 16 9.35 0.10 -8.76
N LEU A 17 10.04 -0.75 -9.52
CA LEU A 17 9.74 -2.18 -9.60
C LEU A 17 9.91 -2.87 -8.25
N ARG A 18 10.97 -2.56 -7.49
CA ARG A 18 11.16 -3.13 -6.15
C ARG A 18 10.05 -2.72 -5.18
N ALA A 19 9.68 -1.44 -5.16
CA ALA A 19 8.61 -0.95 -4.31
C ALA A 19 7.24 -1.52 -4.73
N LEU A 20 7.07 -1.82 -6.02
CA LEU A 20 5.89 -2.50 -6.55
C LEU A 20 5.86 -3.98 -6.12
N ASP A 21 6.99 -4.68 -6.17
CA ASP A 21 7.10 -6.06 -5.70
C ASP A 21 6.78 -6.16 -4.20
N ASP A 22 7.33 -5.28 -3.36
CA ASP A 22 6.97 -5.21 -1.92
C ASP A 22 5.47 -5.00 -1.71
N LEU A 23 4.84 -4.12 -2.50
CA LEU A 23 3.41 -3.87 -2.43
C LEU A 23 2.60 -5.11 -2.87
N LEU A 24 3.04 -5.79 -3.91
CA LEU A 24 2.42 -7.02 -4.40
C LEU A 24 2.52 -8.16 -3.38
N GLU A 25 3.63 -8.28 -2.65
CA GLU A 25 3.76 -9.26 -1.56
C GLU A 25 2.70 -9.03 -0.48
N VAL A 26 2.53 -7.77 -0.02
CA VAL A 26 1.52 -7.44 0.99
C VAL A 26 0.09 -7.66 0.48
N LEU A 27 -0.18 -7.35 -0.79
CA LEU A 27 -1.51 -7.55 -1.39
C LEU A 27 -1.83 -9.04 -1.64
N ARG A 28 -0.82 -9.88 -1.81
CA ARG A 28 -0.94 -11.34 -1.99
C ARG A 28 -0.98 -12.10 -0.67
N ASP A 29 -0.79 -11.41 0.46
CA ASP A 29 -0.94 -11.98 1.80
C ASP A 29 -2.42 -12.26 2.11
N HIS A 30 -2.90 -13.36 1.53
CA HIS A 30 -4.27 -13.81 1.68
C HIS A 30 -4.55 -14.33 3.09
N GLU A 31 -3.54 -14.80 3.82
CA GLU A 31 -3.70 -15.38 5.16
C GLU A 31 -4.23 -14.32 6.16
N HIS A 32 -3.71 -13.09 6.11
CA HIS A 32 -4.21 -12.01 6.97
C HIS A 32 -5.66 -11.65 6.65
N VAL A 33 -6.02 -11.60 5.37
CA VAL A 33 -7.38 -11.26 4.93
C VAL A 33 -8.37 -12.36 5.32
N GLU A 34 -8.00 -13.63 5.12
CA GLU A 34 -8.80 -14.78 5.53
C GLU A 34 -9.02 -14.80 7.04
N LEU A 35 -7.98 -14.52 7.83
CA LEU A 35 -8.11 -14.41 9.28
C LEU A 35 -9.07 -13.29 9.68
N ILE A 36 -8.96 -12.10 9.09
CA ILE A 36 -9.86 -10.97 9.35
C ILE A 36 -11.32 -11.34 9.04
N VAL A 37 -11.57 -11.98 7.90
CA VAL A 37 -12.90 -12.42 7.50
C VAL A 37 -13.45 -13.44 8.49
N ALA A 38 -12.68 -14.48 8.82
CA ALA A 38 -13.09 -15.51 9.77
C ALA A 38 -13.43 -14.93 11.15
N ARG A 39 -12.63 -13.97 11.66
CA ARG A 39 -12.91 -13.27 12.92
C ARG A 39 -14.17 -12.42 12.85
N ALA A 40 -14.38 -11.69 11.74
CA ALA A 40 -15.57 -10.87 11.54
C ALA A 40 -16.85 -11.73 11.52
N GLU A 41 -16.79 -12.91 10.88
CA GLU A 41 -17.89 -13.87 10.86
C GLU A 41 -18.20 -14.44 12.25
N GLN A 42 -17.17 -14.79 13.03
CA GLN A 42 -17.32 -15.24 14.42
C GLN A 42 -17.94 -14.16 15.30
N LEU A 43 -17.45 -12.92 15.22
CA LEU A 43 -18.02 -11.77 15.92
C LEU A 43 -19.50 -11.59 15.54
N ARG A 44 -19.83 -11.66 14.24
CA ARG A 44 -21.21 -11.55 13.76
C ARG A 44 -22.11 -12.65 14.32
N ALA A 45 -21.65 -13.90 14.33
CA ALA A 45 -22.40 -15.04 14.86
C ALA A 45 -22.68 -14.89 16.37
N ARG A 46 -21.65 -14.62 17.18
CA ARG A 46 -21.79 -14.37 18.62
C ARG A 46 -22.74 -13.21 18.93
N ARG A 47 -22.68 -12.14 18.14
CA ARG A 47 -23.58 -11.00 18.29
C ARG A 47 -25.02 -11.33 17.92
N ALA A 48 -25.25 -12.19 16.92
CA ALA A 48 -26.59 -12.66 16.60
C ALA A 48 -27.20 -13.53 17.71
N GLU A 49 -26.36 -14.20 18.51
CA GLU A 49 -26.76 -14.99 19.68
C GLU A 49 -26.94 -14.14 20.96
N GLY A 50 -26.64 -12.84 20.90
CA GLY A 50 -26.84 -11.89 22.00
C GLY A 50 -25.64 -11.71 22.94
N ALA A 51 -24.50 -12.36 22.69
CA ALA A 51 -23.30 -12.26 23.53
C ALA A 51 -22.77 -10.83 23.61
N ALA A 52 -22.30 -10.36 24.77
CA ALA A 52 -21.78 -9.00 24.89
C ALA A 52 -20.48 -8.80 24.08
N TYR A 53 -20.19 -7.56 23.68
CA TYR A 53 -18.94 -7.27 22.96
C TYR A 53 -17.68 -7.55 23.79
N SER A 54 -17.71 -7.26 25.09
CA SER A 54 -16.60 -7.54 26.00
C SER A 54 -16.31 -9.05 26.10
N GLU A 55 -17.35 -9.86 26.27
CA GLU A 55 -17.24 -11.34 26.31
C GLU A 55 -16.71 -11.88 24.98
N THR A 56 -17.18 -11.31 23.85
CA THR A 56 -16.72 -11.74 22.52
C THR A 56 -15.23 -11.47 22.30
N VAL A 57 -14.73 -10.33 22.79
CA VAL A 57 -13.30 -9.95 22.71
C VAL A 57 -12.45 -10.79 23.66
N ASP A 58 -12.92 -11.02 24.89
CA ASP A 58 -12.20 -11.82 25.88
C ASP A 58 -12.04 -13.29 25.44
N GLU A 59 -13.03 -13.82 24.71
CA GLU A 59 -12.99 -15.18 24.16
C GLU A 59 -12.36 -15.26 22.76
N GLU A 60 -11.96 -14.15 22.16
CA GLU A 60 -11.31 -14.13 20.85
C GLU A 60 -9.86 -14.64 20.98
N SER A 61 -9.48 -15.64 20.18
CA SER A 61 -8.10 -16.11 20.20
C SER A 61 -7.18 -15.05 19.60
N ARG A 62 -6.02 -14.82 20.22
CA ARG A 62 -5.02 -13.89 19.69
C ARG A 62 -4.45 -14.36 18.34
N PRO A 63 -4.04 -13.43 17.45
CA PRO A 63 -4.25 -11.97 17.54
C PRO A 63 -5.73 -11.59 17.35
N LEU A 64 -6.18 -10.53 18.02
CA LEU A 64 -7.53 -9.98 17.87
C LEU A 64 -7.72 -9.44 16.45
N ILE A 65 -8.96 -9.42 15.95
CA ILE A 65 -9.30 -8.85 14.64
C ILE A 65 -8.77 -7.43 14.46
N VAL A 66 -8.83 -6.61 15.52
CA VAL A 66 -8.34 -5.22 15.51
C VAL A 66 -6.81 -5.14 15.39
N GLU A 67 -6.09 -6.12 15.93
CA GLU A 67 -4.63 -6.22 15.82
C GLU A 67 -4.25 -6.60 14.39
N VAL A 68 -4.86 -7.65 13.85
CA VAL A 68 -4.60 -8.12 12.46
C VAL A 68 -4.95 -7.05 11.44
N LEU A 69 -6.10 -6.36 11.60
CA LEU A 69 -6.48 -5.23 10.75
C LEU A 69 -5.46 -4.09 10.82
N SER A 70 -5.02 -3.74 12.03
CA SER A 70 -4.06 -2.67 12.23
C SER A 70 -2.73 -3.00 11.55
N GLU A 71 -2.22 -4.22 11.75
CA GLU A 71 -0.96 -4.67 11.16
C GLU A 71 -1.03 -4.68 9.62
N HIS A 72 -2.11 -5.22 9.05
CA HIS A 72 -2.28 -5.30 7.60
C HIS A 72 -2.40 -3.90 6.96
N ILE A 73 -3.19 -2.99 7.56
CA ILE A 73 -3.30 -1.60 7.10
C ILE A 73 -1.95 -0.88 7.19
N GLN A 74 -1.21 -1.06 8.28
CA GLN A 74 0.11 -0.43 8.43
C GLN A 74 1.10 -0.96 7.38
N SER A 75 1.05 -2.25 7.05
CA SER A 75 1.88 -2.81 5.99
C SER A 75 1.57 -2.17 4.62
N LEU A 76 0.29 -2.11 4.25
CA LEU A 76 -0.17 -1.48 3.01
C LEU A 76 0.17 0.02 2.95
N LEU A 77 0.02 0.74 4.05
CA LEU A 77 0.37 2.16 4.11
C LEU A 77 1.86 2.38 3.88
N ARG A 78 2.73 1.55 4.47
CA ARG A 78 4.18 1.65 4.30
C ARG A 78 4.61 1.34 2.87
N THR A 79 4.19 0.20 2.31
CA THR A 79 4.60 -0.23 0.97
C THR A 79 4.03 0.69 -0.11
N SER A 80 2.76 1.10 0.00
CA SER A 80 2.17 2.06 -0.95
C SER A 80 2.80 3.45 -0.87
N ALA A 81 3.27 3.89 0.31
CA ALA A 81 3.99 5.15 0.44
C ALA A 81 5.39 5.07 -0.18
N ARG A 82 6.08 3.92 -0.08
CA ARG A 82 7.34 3.69 -0.80
C ARG A 82 7.11 3.73 -2.32
N PHE A 83 6.14 2.98 -2.82
CA PHE A 83 5.82 2.92 -4.24
C PHE A 83 5.49 4.31 -4.83
N ARG A 84 4.57 5.08 -4.21
CA ARG A 84 4.22 6.41 -4.70
C ARG A 84 5.40 7.39 -4.74
N ARG A 85 6.35 7.28 -3.81
CA ARG A 85 7.56 8.11 -3.80
C ARG A 85 8.49 7.73 -4.95
N ALA A 86 8.73 6.43 -5.15
CA ALA A 86 9.56 5.91 -6.22
C ALA A 86 9.00 6.30 -7.58
N GLU A 87 7.70 6.04 -7.81
CA GLU A 87 7.03 6.34 -9.08
C GLU A 87 6.99 7.85 -9.37
N ALA A 88 6.68 8.69 -8.37
CA ALA A 88 6.73 10.14 -8.54
C ALA A 88 8.15 10.62 -8.90
N ALA A 89 9.18 10.06 -8.28
CA ALA A 89 10.57 10.41 -8.57
C ALA A 89 10.98 9.99 -9.99
N ALA A 90 10.61 8.79 -10.42
CA ALA A 90 10.86 8.29 -11.77
C ALA A 90 10.17 9.17 -12.83
N LEU A 91 8.87 9.44 -12.68
CA LEU A 91 8.12 10.31 -13.59
C LEU A 91 8.71 11.73 -13.67
N HIS A 92 9.14 12.28 -12.54
CA HIS A 92 9.79 13.59 -12.53
C HIS A 92 11.18 13.55 -13.21
N ALA A 93 11.93 12.44 -13.08
CA ALA A 93 13.20 12.25 -13.78
C ALA A 93 13.02 12.09 -15.30
N GLU A 94 11.90 11.52 -15.73
CA GLU A 94 11.46 11.46 -17.13
C GLU A 94 10.97 12.81 -17.68
N GLY A 95 10.89 13.85 -16.84
CA GLY A 95 10.60 15.22 -17.24
C GLY A 95 9.15 15.67 -17.03
N LEU A 96 8.30 14.86 -16.39
CA LEU A 96 6.95 15.29 -16.04
C LEU A 96 6.98 16.39 -14.96
N THR A 97 6.10 17.37 -15.12
CA THR A 97 5.94 18.44 -14.13
C THR A 97 5.19 17.92 -12.89
N MET A 98 5.41 18.56 -11.74
CA MET A 98 4.68 18.23 -10.51
C MET A 98 3.15 18.34 -10.67
N ASP A 99 2.69 19.27 -11.50
CA ASP A 99 1.25 19.46 -11.78
C ASP A 99 0.71 18.27 -12.58
N ARG A 100 1.44 17.79 -13.59
CA ARG A 100 1.02 16.62 -14.36
C ARG A 100 1.02 15.34 -13.51
N ILE A 101 2.03 15.17 -12.65
CA ILE A 101 2.08 14.04 -11.72
C ILE A 101 0.91 14.11 -10.73
N ALA A 102 0.57 15.31 -10.24
CA ALA A 102 -0.55 15.52 -9.33
C ALA A 102 -1.89 15.10 -9.95
N GLU A 103 -2.12 15.48 -11.22
CA GLU A 103 -3.28 15.04 -12.00
C GLU A 103 -3.33 13.52 -12.14
N LEU A 104 -2.22 12.88 -12.54
CA LEU A 104 -2.15 11.43 -12.71
C LEU A 104 -2.44 10.66 -11.42
N PHE A 105 -1.93 11.17 -10.30
CA PHE A 105 -2.08 10.53 -8.99
C PHE A 105 -3.40 10.90 -8.28
N GLY A 106 -4.17 11.85 -8.82
CA GLY A 106 -5.38 12.35 -8.17
C GLY A 106 -5.09 13.05 -6.83
N VAL A 107 -3.92 13.70 -6.70
CA VAL A 107 -3.49 14.40 -5.50
C VAL A 107 -3.17 15.87 -5.79
N THR A 108 -2.87 16.66 -4.76
CA THR A 108 -2.44 18.04 -4.95
C THR A 108 -0.97 18.14 -5.38
N ARG A 109 -0.60 19.22 -6.07
CA ARG A 109 0.80 19.57 -6.36
C ARG A 109 1.69 19.58 -5.10
N GLN A 110 1.15 20.07 -3.98
CA GLN A 110 1.86 20.08 -2.70
C GLN A 110 2.17 18.66 -2.23
N ARG A 111 1.24 17.70 -2.41
CA ARG A 111 1.49 16.31 -2.07
C ARG A 111 2.62 15.71 -2.90
N VAL A 112 2.66 16.01 -4.21
CA VAL A 112 3.77 15.59 -5.09
C VAL A 112 5.09 16.19 -4.65
N SER A 113 5.13 17.48 -4.29
CA SER A 113 6.32 18.13 -3.75
C SER A 113 6.85 17.40 -2.50
N THR A 114 5.96 16.99 -1.58
CA THR A 114 6.33 16.18 -0.42
C THR A 114 6.90 14.82 -0.82
N LEU A 115 6.24 14.09 -1.74
CA LEU A 115 6.72 12.79 -2.22
C LEU A 115 8.14 12.88 -2.80
N LEU A 116 8.40 13.91 -3.62
CA LEU A 116 9.71 14.13 -4.23
C LEU A 116 10.79 14.54 -3.21
N LYS A 117 10.43 15.28 -2.16
CA LYS A 117 11.34 15.59 -1.05
C LYS A 117 11.70 14.34 -0.25
N GLU A 118 10.70 13.52 0.08
CA GLU A 118 10.88 12.27 0.81
C GLU A 118 11.70 11.24 0.02
N ALA A 119 11.52 11.18 -1.31
CA ALA A 119 12.34 10.32 -2.19
C ALA A 119 13.83 10.71 -2.13
N ARG A 120 14.15 12.01 -2.17
CA ARG A 120 15.53 12.51 -2.09
C ARG A 120 16.17 12.33 -0.71
N ALA A 121 15.37 12.30 0.35
CA ALA A 121 15.87 12.15 1.72
C ALA A 121 16.14 10.68 2.12
N GLY A 122 15.63 9.72 1.33
CA GLY A 122 15.77 8.29 1.57
C GLY A 122 16.62 7.54 0.54
N SER A 123 17.33 8.26 -0.36
CA SER A 123 18.34 7.72 -1.27
C SER A 123 19.72 7.63 -0.61
#